data_AF-E2BRI1-F1
#
_entry.id   AF-E2BRI1-F1
#
_cell.length_a   1.000
_cell.length_b   1.000
_cell.length_c   1.000
_cell.angle_alpha   90.00
_cell.angle_beta   90.00
_cell.angle_gamma   90.00
#
_symmetry.space_group_name_H-M   'P 1'
#
loop_
_entity.id
_entity.type
_entity.pdbx_description
1 polymer ?
#
loop_
_entity_poly.entity_id
_entity_poly.type
_entity_poly.pdbx_seq_one_letter_code
_entity_poly.pdbx_strand_id
1 'polypeptide(L)'
;MCFASTKCATIEPTKTWELSPFCGRSTCVPADDNSGRLFELVEDCGPLPKANPKCKLSDKTNKTASFPDCCPIFECEDGAKLEYPEIPTLPPPTEIEAGKASEITAAPKV
;
A
#
# COMPACT_ATOMS: atom_id res chain seq x y z
N MET A 1 3.29 4.53 18.99
CA MET A 1 2.65 3.24 18.67
C MET A 1 1.62 3.47 17.57
N CYS A 2 1.45 2.52 16.65
CA CYS A 2 0.36 2.50 15.68
C CYS A 2 -0.76 1.58 16.18
N PHE A 3 -2.04 1.91 15.94
CA PHE A 3 -3.16 1.04 16.27
C PHE A 3 -3.46 0.10 15.11
N ALA A 4 -3.31 -1.21 15.34
CA ALA A 4 -3.63 -2.25 14.37
C ALA A 4 -5.07 -2.73 14.56
N SER A 5 -5.99 -2.22 13.74
CA SER A 5 -7.43 -2.50 13.85
C SER A 5 -7.76 -4.00 13.71
N THR A 6 -7.11 -4.70 12.77
CA THR A 6 -7.27 -6.14 12.52
C THR A 6 -6.85 -7.01 13.71
N LYS A 7 -6.00 -6.50 14.60
CA LYS A 7 -5.51 -7.19 15.80
C LYS A 7 -6.10 -6.66 17.11
N CYS A 8 -6.84 -5.55 17.06
CA CYS A 8 -7.28 -4.82 18.25
C CYS A 8 -6.11 -4.55 19.24
N ALA A 9 -4.96 -4.13 18.70
CA ALA A 9 -3.72 -3.99 19.47
C ALA A 9 -2.92 -2.76 19.03
N THR A 10 -1.95 -2.35 19.87
CA THR A 10 -0.98 -1.32 19.49
C THR A 10 0.36 -1.95 19.16
N ILE A 11 1.01 -1.42 18.12
CA ILE A 11 2.24 -1.96 17.54
C ILE A 11 3.33 -0.87 17.61
N GLU A 12 4.56 -1.29 17.94
CA GLU A 12 5.71 -0.40 18.03
C GLU A 12 6.12 0.15 16.65
N PRO A 13 6.78 1.32 16.59
CA PRO A 13 7.42 1.79 15.36
C PRO A 13 8.32 0.72 14.75
N THR A 14 8.43 0.74 13.42
CA THR A 14 9.18 -0.16 12.54
C THR A 14 8.74 -1.63 12.57
N LYS A 15 7.66 -1.98 13.30
CA LYS A 15 7.12 -3.35 13.30
C LYS A 15 6.06 -3.52 12.23
N THR A 16 6.00 -4.74 11.72
CA THR A 16 5.05 -5.18 10.68
C THR A 16 4.08 -6.20 11.23
N TRP A 17 2.85 -6.22 10.72
CA TRP A 17 1.84 -7.21 11.05
C TRP A 17 0.98 -7.59 9.84
N GLU A 18 0.52 -8.83 9.81
CA GLU A 18 -0.46 -9.30 8.83
C GLU A 18 -1.83 -8.66 9.07
N LEU A 19 -2.53 -8.37 7.97
CA LEU A 19 -3.89 -7.81 7.96
C LEU A 19 -4.99 -8.88 7.89
N SER A 20 -4.65 -10.15 8.12
CA SER A 20 -5.61 -11.26 8.11
C SER A 20 -6.87 -10.91 8.92
N PRO A 21 -8.07 -11.12 8.37
CA PRO A 21 -8.39 -11.96 7.19
C PRO A 21 -8.19 -11.30 5.81
N PHE A 22 -7.72 -10.05 5.74
CA PHE A 22 -7.36 -9.42 4.47
C PHE A 22 -5.98 -9.86 4.01
N CYS A 23 -5.77 -9.96 2.69
CA CYS A 23 -4.47 -10.29 2.13
C CYS A 23 -3.62 -9.02 1.99
N GLY A 24 -2.83 -8.75 3.02
CA GLY A 24 -1.95 -7.60 3.08
C GLY A 24 -1.15 -7.60 4.39
N ARG A 25 -0.21 -6.68 4.47
CA ARG A 25 0.55 -6.38 5.70
C ARG A 25 0.57 -4.89 5.93
N SER A 26 0.71 -4.52 7.19
CA SER A 26 0.92 -3.14 7.61
C SER A 26 2.24 -3.00 8.34
N THR A 27 2.88 -1.84 8.18
CA THR A 27 4.09 -1.47 8.91
C THR A 27 3.91 -0.12 9.59
N CYS A 28 4.26 -0.02 10.87
CA CYS A 28 4.23 1.24 11.60
C CYS A 28 5.47 2.06 11.26
N VAL A 29 5.35 3.10 10.44
CA VAL A 29 6.48 3.90 9.96
C VAL A 29 6.45 5.31 10.55
N PRO A 30 7.59 5.93 10.88
CA PRO A 30 7.63 7.34 11.24
C PRO A 30 7.35 8.22 10.03
N ALA A 31 6.78 9.40 10.26
CA ALA A 31 6.66 10.44 9.25
C ALA A 31 8.05 10.98 8.87
N ASP A 32 8.25 11.28 7.58
CA ASP A 32 9.53 11.78 7.05
C ASP A 32 9.87 13.22 7.49
N ASP A 33 8.90 13.94 8.06
CA ASP A 33 9.03 15.33 8.49
C ASP A 33 9.59 15.51 9.91
N ASN A 34 10.05 14.42 10.55
CA ASN A 34 10.53 14.41 11.94
C ASN A 34 9.51 14.92 12.97
N SER A 35 8.22 15.00 12.64
CA SER A 35 7.20 15.55 13.55
C SER A 35 6.83 14.60 14.69
N GLY A 36 7.45 13.41 14.77
CA GLY A 36 7.08 12.33 15.69
C GLY A 36 5.75 11.65 15.37
N ARG A 37 5.10 11.99 14.24
CA ARG A 37 3.91 11.30 13.76
C ARG A 37 4.28 9.91 13.26
N LEU A 38 3.33 8.99 13.38
CA LEU A 38 3.46 7.63 12.88
C LEU A 38 2.35 7.36 11.87
N PHE A 39 2.68 6.64 10.81
CA PHE A 39 1.75 6.17 9.79
C PHE A 39 1.70 4.64 9.80
N GLU A 40 0.53 4.11 9.51
CA GLU A 40 0.38 2.71 9.12
C GLU A 40 0.55 2.64 7.61
N LEU A 41 1.70 2.13 7.15
CA LEU A 41 1.93 1.84 5.74
C LEU A 41 1.31 0.48 5.41
N VAL A 42 0.26 0.49 4.60
CA VAL A 42 -0.47 -0.71 4.15
C VAL A 42 0.08 -1.16 2.80
N GLU A 43 0.46 -2.43 2.70
CA GLU A 43 0.78 -3.12 1.45
C GLU A 43 -0.21 -4.27 1.25
N ASP A 44 -0.99 -4.21 0.19
CA ASP A 44 -1.95 -5.25 -0.20
C ASP A 44 -1.73 -5.69 -1.65
N CYS A 45 -2.62 -6.53 -2.18
CA CYS A 45 -2.52 -7.05 -3.54
C CYS A 45 -2.84 -6.02 -4.63
N GLY A 46 -3.16 -4.78 -4.27
CA GLY A 46 -3.55 -3.73 -5.20
C GLY A 46 -4.98 -3.91 -5.76
N PRO A 47 -5.36 -3.06 -6.73
CA PRO A 47 -6.68 -3.12 -7.33
C PRO A 47 -6.90 -4.43 -8.09
N LEU A 48 -8.09 -4.99 -7.97
CA LEU A 48 -8.48 -6.13 -8.79
C LEU A 48 -8.64 -5.69 -10.26
N PRO A 49 -8.30 -6.55 -11.22
CA PRO A 49 -8.50 -6.26 -12.63
C PRO A 49 -9.99 -6.15 -12.95
N LYS A 50 -10.30 -5.41 -14.02
CA LYS A 50 -11.65 -5.34 -14.60
C LYS A 50 -12.10 -6.75 -15.00
N ALA A 51 -13.38 -7.02 -14.81
CA ALA A 51 -13.97 -8.31 -15.15
C ALA A 51 -13.72 -8.64 -16.63
N ASN A 52 -13.05 -9.75 -16.89
CA ASN A 52 -12.76 -10.24 -18.22
C ASN A 52 -13.17 -11.72 -18.30
N PRO A 53 -14.15 -12.10 -19.14
CA PRO A 53 -14.59 -13.49 -19.24
C PRO A 53 -13.50 -14.46 -19.73
N LYS A 54 -12.43 -13.94 -20.35
CA LYS A 54 -11.28 -14.74 -20.83
C LYS A 54 -10.17 -14.91 -19.80
N CYS A 55 -10.32 -14.35 -18.60
CA CYS A 55 -9.37 -14.48 -17.50
C CYS A 55 -10.08 -14.97 -16.25
N LYS A 56 -9.61 -16.08 -15.68
CA LYS A 56 -10.18 -16.67 -14.46
C LYS A 56 -9.19 -16.61 -13.31
N LEU A 57 -9.70 -16.59 -12.07
CA LEU A 57 -8.86 -16.80 -10.90
C LEU A 57 -8.27 -18.21 -10.97
N SER A 58 -6.94 -18.31 -10.87
CA SER A 58 -6.23 -19.58 -10.91
C SER A 58 -6.44 -20.36 -9.62
N ASP A 59 -6.57 -21.68 -9.75
CA ASP A 59 -6.62 -22.63 -8.62
C ASP A 59 -5.33 -22.62 -7.79
N LYS A 60 -4.26 -22.02 -8.30
CA LYS A 60 -2.99 -21.80 -7.58
C LYS A 60 -3.09 -20.71 -6.51
N THR A 61 -4.16 -19.92 -6.52
CA THR A 61 -4.36 -18.84 -5.53
C THR A 61 -4.67 -19.42 -4.15
N ASN A 62 -3.76 -19.24 -3.19
CA ASN A 62 -3.96 -19.68 -1.81
C ASN A 62 -4.41 -18.52 -0.92
N LYS A 63 -5.72 -18.26 -0.85
CA LYS A 63 -6.28 -17.11 -0.10
C LYS A 63 -5.99 -17.12 1.41
N THR A 64 -5.54 -18.24 1.98
CA THR A 64 -5.23 -18.36 3.41
C THR A 64 -3.74 -18.25 3.72
N ALA A 65 -2.90 -18.09 2.70
CA ALA A 65 -1.47 -17.86 2.90
C ALA A 65 -1.21 -16.47 3.51
N SER A 66 0.02 -16.23 3.95
CA SER A 66 0.47 -14.89 4.35
C SER A 66 0.74 -14.02 3.13
N PHE A 67 0.67 -12.70 3.30
CA PHE A 67 1.02 -11.79 2.20
C PHE A 67 2.53 -11.91 1.88
N PRO A 68 2.93 -11.93 0.59
CA PRO A 68 2.15 -11.69 -0.63
C PRO A 68 1.52 -12.94 -1.27
N ASP A 69 1.72 -14.12 -0.70
CA ASP A 69 1.34 -15.40 -1.32
C ASP A 69 -0.19 -15.63 -1.36
N CYS A 70 -0.95 -14.87 -0.57
CA CYS A 70 -2.42 -14.88 -0.65
C CYS A 70 -3.01 -14.05 -1.80
N CYS A 71 -2.17 -13.35 -2.57
CA CYS A 71 -2.65 -12.50 -3.64
C CYS A 71 -3.26 -13.30 -4.81
N PRO A 72 -4.32 -12.76 -5.45
CA PRO A 72 -5.01 -13.46 -6.53
C PRO A 72 -4.12 -13.59 -7.77
N ILE A 73 -3.97 -14.82 -8.25
CA ILE A 73 -3.28 -15.13 -9.50
C ILE A 73 -4.35 -15.38 -10.55
N PHE A 74 -4.29 -14.67 -11.67
CA PHE A 74 -5.25 -14.84 -12.77
C PHE A 74 -4.59 -15.57 -13.95
N GLU A 75 -5.29 -16.54 -14.51
CA GLU A 75 -4.90 -17.24 -15.73
C GLU A 75 -5.85 -16.81 -16.86
N CYS A 76 -5.26 -16.32 -17.95
CA CYS A 76 -5.98 -15.83 -19.13
C CYS A 76 -5.77 -16.76 -20.32
N GLU A 77 -6.76 -16.85 -21.20
CA GLU A 77 -6.60 -17.47 -22.52
C GLU A 77 -5.53 -16.75 -23.36
N ASP A 78 -4.93 -17.44 -24.33
CA ASP A 78 -3.87 -16.88 -25.16
C ASP A 78 -4.30 -15.57 -25.84
N GLY A 79 -3.51 -14.51 -25.61
CA GLY A 79 -3.76 -13.17 -26.13
C GLY A 79 -4.72 -12.31 -25.30
N ALA A 80 -5.40 -12.86 -24.29
CA ALA A 80 -6.19 -12.05 -23.35
C ALA A 80 -5.28 -11.39 -22.30
N LYS A 81 -5.55 -10.11 -22.01
CA LYS A 81 -4.83 -9.32 -21.01
C LYS A 81 -5.80 -8.84 -19.93
N LEU A 82 -5.30 -8.75 -18.70
CA LEU A 82 -5.98 -8.08 -17.61
C LEU A 82 -5.82 -6.59 -17.78
N GLU A 83 -6.94 -5.88 -17.73
CA GLU A 83 -6.94 -4.43 -17.61
C GLU A 83 -7.27 -4.05 -16.17
N TYR A 84 -6.48 -3.16 -15.59
CA TYR A 84 -6.74 -2.67 -14.24
C TYR A 84 -7.52 -1.35 -14.29
N PRO A 85 -8.36 -1.05 -13.28
CA PRO A 85 -8.95 0.27 -13.14
C PRO A 85 -7.86 1.35 -13.08
N GLU A 86 -8.09 2.47 -13.76
CA GLU A 86 -7.24 3.66 -13.56
C GLU A 86 -7.51 4.19 -12.15
N ILE A 87 -6.46 4.26 -11.34
CA ILE A 87 -6.53 4.89 -10.04
C ILE A 87 -6.34 6.39 -10.27
N PRO A 88 -7.26 7.25 -9.79
CA PRO A 88 -7.03 8.69 -9.77
C PRO A 88 -5.74 8.96 -9.00
N THR A 89 -4.69 9.36 -9.71
CA THR A 89 -3.46 9.82 -9.10
C THR A 89 -3.59 11.30 -8.81
N LEU A 90 -3.10 11.73 -7.65
CA LEU A 90 -2.88 13.15 -7.45
C LEU A 90 -1.91 13.64 -8.52
N PRO A 91 -2.12 14.83 -9.10
CA PRO A 91 -1.15 15.40 -10.01
C PRO A 91 0.22 15.43 -9.32
N PRO A 92 1.31 15.16 -10.05
CA PRO A 92 2.65 15.29 -9.48
C PRO A 92 2.79 16.69 -8.87
N PRO A 93 3.45 16.82 -7.70
CA PRO A 93 3.63 18.12 -7.07
C PRO A 93 4.22 19.09 -8.09
N THR A 94 3.51 20.18 -8.37
CA THR A 94 4.04 21.24 -9.23
C THR A 94 5.24 21.88 -8.53
N GLU A 95 6.22 22.36 -9.31
CA GLU A 95 7.52 22.84 -8.80
C GLU A 95 7.42 23.92 -7.70
N ILE A 96 6.27 24.59 -7.59
CA ILE A 96 5.96 25.58 -6.54
C ILE A 96 5.80 24.93 -5.15
N GLU A 97 5.31 23.68 -5.06
CA GLU A 97 5.22 22.93 -3.80
C GLU A 97 6.56 22.26 -3.42
N ALA A 98 7.36 21.89 -4.42
CA ALA A 98 8.74 21.41 -4.21
C ALA A 98 9.65 22.52 -3.66
N GLY A 99 9.47 23.77 -4.12
CA GLY A 99 10.18 24.94 -3.59
C GLY A 99 9.89 25.21 -2.11
N LYS A 100 8.63 25.04 -1.69
CA LYS A 100 8.23 25.26 -0.29
C LYS A 100 8.70 24.14 0.66
N ALA A 101 8.90 22.93 0.15
CA ALA A 101 9.56 21.85 0.90
C ALA A 101 11.08 22.09 1.09
N SER A 102 11.73 22.81 0.16
CA SER A 102 13.15 23.20 0.27
C SER A 102 13.40 24.48 1.07
N GLU A 103 12.45 25.41 1.16
CA GLU A 103 12.66 26.67 1.90
C GLU A 103 12.49 26.55 3.42
N ILE A 104 11.86 25.50 3.95
CA ILE A 104 11.76 25.30 5.42
C ILE A 104 13.13 24.85 6.01
N THR A 105 14.09 24.45 5.17
CA THR A 105 15.43 24.00 5.60
C THR A 105 16.51 25.10 5.60
N ALA A 106 16.16 26.39 5.56
CA ALA A 106 17.13 27.49 5.55
C ALA A 106 16.85 28.66 6.54
N ALA A 107 17.02 28.39 7.85
CA ALA A 107 17.56 29.28 8.92
C ALA A 107 16.78 30.58 9.31
N PRO A 108 16.98 31.22 10.51
CA PRO A 108 18.29 31.57 11.07
C PRO A 108 18.51 31.32 12.58
N LYS A 109 19.81 31.27 12.92
CA LYS A 109 20.46 31.50 14.21
C LYS A 109 19.80 32.62 15.04
N VAL A 110 19.58 32.36 16.34
CA VAL A 110 19.82 33.31 17.44
C VAL A 110 20.43 32.54 18.60
#